data_AF-A0A0G4PTY1-F1
#
_entry.id   AF-A0A0G4PTY1-F1
#
_cell.length_a   1.000
_cell.length_b   1.000
_cell.length_c   1.000
_cell.angle_alpha   90.00
_cell.angle_beta   90.00
_cell.angle_gamma   90.00
#
_symmetry.space_group_name_H-M   'P 1'
#
loop_
_entity.id
_entity.type
_entity.pdbx_description
1 polymer ?
#
loop_
_entity_poly.entity_id
_entity_poly.type
_entity_poly.pdbx_seq_one_letter_code
_entity_poly.pdbx_strand_id
1 'polypeptide(L)'
;MTSKLLNPLAVFSRQSQSQKYIKSIKNLGDAWRTLSEESCTESDRTTVIETTFDFILKITTESDDLIVEMTTIEIPSPKLEPSNPPRHYRIFPEYGTDFLWRAEEDISDDQQGYTESEEELVSFPSSVLEVYNAWVDEWSANWEKRIKDTQDYHAPVFSDRIEQVAWNVAGYMLAWRIVLGPGVGSIEYTPGSTDYLLERGKESAVTERFLRDQIGLLAMGAEGLP
;
A
#
# COMPACT_ATOMS: atom_id res chain seq x y z
N MET A 1 -15.23 -12.15 -13.27
CA MET A 1 -13.77 -12.26 -13.03
C MET A 1 -13.28 -11.38 -11.88
N THR A 2 -14.08 -10.39 -11.47
CA THR A 2 -13.82 -9.41 -10.40
C THR A 2 -13.63 -10.01 -8.99
N SER A 3 -14.23 -11.15 -8.67
CA SER A 3 -14.04 -11.83 -7.37
C SER A 3 -12.58 -12.17 -7.06
N LYS A 4 -11.80 -12.54 -8.07
CA LYS A 4 -10.37 -12.86 -7.92
C LYS A 4 -9.51 -11.62 -7.65
N LEU A 5 -9.99 -10.43 -8.03
CA LEU A 5 -9.26 -9.18 -7.85
C LEU A 5 -9.06 -8.81 -6.37
N LEU A 6 -9.94 -9.32 -5.51
CA LEU A 6 -9.86 -9.12 -4.06
C LEU A 6 -8.95 -10.13 -3.36
N ASN A 7 -8.37 -11.11 -4.07
CA ASN A 7 -7.50 -12.12 -3.48
C ASN A 7 -6.27 -11.52 -2.74
N PRO A 8 -5.57 -10.50 -3.28
CA PRO A 8 -4.48 -9.86 -2.53
C PRO A 8 -4.95 -9.24 -1.21
N LEU A 9 -6.14 -8.63 -1.20
CA LEU A 9 -6.73 -8.07 0.01
C LEU A 9 -7.15 -9.17 1.00
N ALA A 10 -7.65 -10.30 0.51
CA ALA A 10 -7.95 -11.47 1.32
C ALA A 10 -6.67 -12.07 1.95
N VAL A 11 -5.56 -12.11 1.21
CA VAL A 11 -4.24 -12.51 1.70
C VAL A 11 -3.78 -11.56 2.81
N PHE A 12 -3.78 -10.26 2.54
CA PHE A 12 -3.46 -9.22 3.53
C PHE A 12 -4.30 -9.37 4.81
N SER A 13 -5.61 -9.61 4.67
CA SER A 13 -6.52 -9.76 5.81
C SER A 13 -6.27 -11.00 6.68
N ARG A 14 -5.50 -11.98 6.20
CA ARG A 14 -5.23 -13.25 6.91
C ARG A 14 -3.80 -13.38 7.37
N GLN A 15 -2.88 -12.67 6.73
CA GLN A 15 -1.48 -12.71 7.08
C GLN A 15 -1.32 -12.09 8.47
N SER A 16 -0.58 -12.78 9.34
CA SER A 16 -0.53 -12.47 10.77
C SER A 16 0.13 -11.12 11.06
N GLN A 17 1.19 -10.76 10.34
CA GLN A 17 1.86 -9.47 10.51
C GLN A 17 0.98 -8.29 10.10
N SER A 18 0.10 -8.51 9.12
CA SER A 18 -0.76 -7.48 8.55
C SER A 18 -1.93 -7.11 9.44
N GLN A 19 -2.26 -7.93 10.45
CA GLN A 19 -3.34 -7.65 11.39
C GLN A 19 -3.13 -6.34 12.15
N LYS A 20 -1.87 -5.93 12.38
CA LYS A 20 -1.55 -4.65 13.06
C LYS A 20 -1.99 -3.42 12.26
N TYR A 21 -2.20 -3.55 10.96
CA TYR A 21 -2.63 -2.49 10.05
C TYR A 21 -4.15 -2.39 9.90
N ILE A 22 -4.88 -3.43 10.31
CA ILE A 22 -6.31 -3.59 10.04
C ILE A 22 -7.11 -3.24 11.29
N LYS A 23 -8.03 -2.28 11.16
CA LYS A 23 -8.99 -1.94 12.20
C LYS A 23 -10.30 -2.71 12.03
N SER A 24 -10.85 -2.72 10.82
CA SER A 24 -12.06 -3.49 10.51
C SER A 24 -12.13 -3.84 9.02
N ILE A 25 -12.82 -4.94 8.71
CA ILE A 25 -13.07 -5.38 7.34
C ILE A 25 -14.53 -5.77 7.20
N LYS A 26 -15.18 -5.29 6.15
CA LYS A 26 -16.57 -5.62 5.80
C LYS A 26 -16.63 -6.20 4.39
N ASN A 27 -17.45 -7.24 4.22
CA ASN A 27 -17.78 -7.88 2.95
C ASN A 27 -16.59 -8.40 2.11
N LEU A 28 -15.41 -8.56 2.73
CA LEU A 28 -14.30 -9.31 2.12
C LEU A 28 -14.56 -10.83 2.19
N GLY A 29 -15.30 -11.26 3.22
CA GLY A 29 -15.57 -12.65 3.56
C GLY A 29 -16.84 -13.20 2.91
N ASP A 30 -16.83 -13.31 1.59
CA ASP A 30 -17.55 -14.30 0.76
C ASP A 30 -17.16 -14.14 -0.71
N ALA A 31 -16.77 -12.92 -1.12
CA ALA A 31 -16.34 -12.57 -2.47
C ALA A 31 -15.20 -13.43 -3.05
N TRP A 32 -14.34 -14.05 -2.23
CA TRP A 32 -13.28 -14.96 -2.68
C TRP A 32 -13.69 -16.45 -2.72
N ARG A 33 -14.82 -16.83 -2.09
CA ARG A 33 -15.33 -18.22 -2.01
C ARG A 33 -16.47 -18.50 -2.99
N THR A 34 -17.31 -17.54 -3.33
CA THR A 34 -18.49 -17.76 -4.19
C THR A 34 -18.10 -17.79 -5.67
N LEU A 35 -17.98 -19.00 -6.21
CA LEU A 35 -18.04 -19.30 -7.64
C LEU A 35 -19.49 -19.48 -8.14
N SER A 36 -20.49 -19.47 -7.25
CA SER A 36 -21.89 -19.72 -7.60
C SER A 36 -22.66 -18.43 -7.86
N GLU A 37 -23.39 -18.42 -8.97
CA GLU A 37 -24.33 -17.40 -9.46
C GLU A 37 -25.55 -17.21 -8.53
N GLU A 38 -25.34 -17.03 -7.24
CA GLU A 38 -26.43 -16.63 -6.33
C GLU A 38 -26.53 -15.10 -6.29
N SER A 39 -27.78 -14.61 -6.25
CA SER A 39 -28.13 -13.21 -6.34
C SER A 39 -27.50 -12.38 -5.21
N CYS A 40 -26.32 -11.84 -5.51
CA CYS A 40 -25.52 -10.93 -4.69
C CYS A 40 -26.33 -9.66 -4.39
N THR A 41 -26.52 -9.34 -3.10
CA THR A 41 -27.15 -8.07 -2.70
C THR A 41 -26.16 -6.91 -2.92
N GLU A 42 -26.63 -5.66 -3.08
CA GLU A 42 -25.72 -4.50 -3.26
C GLU A 42 -24.66 -4.39 -2.15
N SER A 43 -25.00 -4.81 -0.92
CA SER A 43 -24.09 -4.85 0.23
C SER A 43 -22.91 -5.81 0.00
N ASP A 44 -23.11 -6.91 -0.73
CA ASP A 44 -22.10 -7.96 -0.93
C ASP A 44 -21.06 -7.56 -2.01
N ARG A 45 -21.33 -6.51 -2.80
CA ARG A 45 -20.43 -6.02 -3.86
C ARG A 45 -19.40 -5.01 -3.40
N THR A 46 -19.54 -4.51 -2.17
CA THR A 46 -18.73 -3.42 -1.64
C THR A 46 -17.86 -3.94 -0.51
N THR A 47 -16.56 -4.11 -0.76
CA THR A 47 -15.57 -4.40 0.27
C THR A 47 -15.09 -3.10 0.91
N VAL A 48 -15.04 -3.06 2.24
CA VAL A 48 -14.50 -1.92 2.99
C VAL A 48 -13.42 -2.40 3.94
N ILE A 49 -12.25 -1.77 3.89
CA ILE A 49 -11.13 -1.99 4.79
C ILE A 49 -10.85 -0.68 5.50
N GLU A 50 -11.01 -0.68 6.82
CA GLU A 50 -10.62 0.41 7.70
C GLU A 50 -9.29 0.03 8.35
N THR A 51 -8.32 0.93 8.27
CA THR A 51 -6.97 0.70 8.80
C THR A 51 -6.76 1.34 10.17
N THR A 52 -5.67 0.99 10.85
CA THR A 52 -5.26 1.58 12.14
C THR A 52 -4.63 2.98 11.99
N PHE A 53 -4.35 3.42 10.76
CA PHE A 53 -3.71 4.70 10.41
C PHE A 53 -4.67 5.66 9.68
N ASP A 54 -5.96 5.60 10.06
CA ASP A 54 -7.02 6.50 9.61
C ASP A 54 -7.27 6.53 8.09
N PHE A 55 -6.93 5.44 7.40
CA PHE A 55 -7.25 5.22 5.98
C PHE A 55 -8.41 4.24 5.84
N ILE A 56 -9.35 4.57 4.94
CA ILE A 56 -10.46 3.70 4.55
C ILE A 56 -10.37 3.45 3.05
N LEU A 57 -10.26 2.18 2.67
CA LEU A 57 -10.37 1.70 1.30
C LEU A 57 -11.75 1.08 1.10
N LYS A 58 -12.50 1.60 0.13
CA LYS A 58 -13.77 1.02 -0.31
C LYS A 58 -13.66 0.64 -1.78
N ILE A 59 -13.96 -0.63 -2.08
CA ILE A 59 -13.96 -1.18 -3.42
C ILE A 59 -15.34 -1.72 -3.73
N THR A 60 -15.97 -1.18 -4.76
CA THR A 60 -17.24 -1.66 -5.30
C THR A 60 -16.99 -2.34 -6.64
N THR A 61 -17.42 -3.60 -6.77
CA THR A 61 -17.33 -4.34 -8.04
C THR A 61 -18.67 -4.29 -8.77
N GLU A 62 -18.72 -3.68 -9.96
CA GLU A 62 -19.93 -3.54 -10.77
C GLU A 62 -19.78 -4.21 -12.13
N SER A 63 -20.36 -5.39 -12.31
CA SER A 63 -20.43 -6.18 -13.56
C SER A 63 -19.08 -6.52 -14.21
N ASP A 64 -18.25 -5.54 -14.57
CA ASP A 64 -16.84 -5.66 -14.97
C ASP A 64 -15.95 -4.47 -14.53
N ASP A 65 -16.53 -3.42 -13.95
CA ASP A 65 -15.82 -2.22 -13.49
C ASP A 65 -15.46 -2.29 -11.99
N LEU A 66 -14.35 -1.64 -11.65
CA LEU A 66 -13.86 -1.48 -10.29
C LEU A 66 -13.98 0.00 -9.89
N ILE A 67 -14.86 0.31 -8.96
CA ILE A 67 -14.95 1.66 -8.38
C ILE A 67 -14.20 1.64 -7.05
N VAL A 68 -13.20 2.50 -6.94
CA VAL A 68 -12.39 2.64 -5.73
C VAL A 68 -12.60 4.02 -5.13
N GLU A 69 -13.04 4.03 -3.88
CA GLU A 69 -13.18 5.20 -3.05
C GLU A 69 -12.16 5.11 -1.90
N MET A 70 -11.41 6.18 -1.69
CA MET A 70 -10.42 6.26 -0.62
C MET A 70 -10.67 7.51 0.20
N THR A 71 -10.75 7.34 1.52
CA THR A 71 -11.00 8.45 2.43
C THR A 71 -10.12 8.34 3.67
N THR A 72 -9.94 9.49 4.33
CA THR A 72 -9.29 9.58 5.63
C THR A 72 -10.31 9.93 6.70
N ILE A 73 -10.14 9.40 7.92
CA ILE A 73 -11.06 9.67 9.04
C ILE A 73 -10.87 11.08 9.62
N GLU A 74 -9.74 11.73 9.32
CA GLU A 74 -9.42 13.05 9.84
C GLU A 74 -10.34 14.17 9.34
N ILE A 75 -10.69 15.06 10.28
CA ILE A 75 -11.24 16.38 10.01
C ILE A 75 -10.07 17.28 9.58
N PRO A 76 -10.18 18.10 8.52
CA PRO A 76 -9.08 18.96 8.07
C PRO A 76 -8.55 19.80 9.23
N SER A 77 -7.28 19.60 9.57
CA SER A 77 -6.62 20.46 10.56
C SER A 77 -6.55 21.87 9.96
N PRO A 78 -7.16 22.90 10.58
CA PRO A 78 -7.35 24.22 9.97
C PRO A 78 -6.06 25.04 9.77
N LYS A 79 -4.88 24.43 9.95
CA LYS A 79 -3.58 25.09 10.01
C LYS A 79 -2.57 24.66 8.94
N LEU A 80 -2.87 23.65 8.13
CA LEU A 80 -1.97 23.26 7.05
C LEU A 80 -2.43 23.91 5.76
N GLU A 81 -1.80 25.05 5.45
CA GLU A 81 -1.82 25.61 4.10
C GLU A 81 -1.36 24.50 3.13
N PRO A 82 -2.09 24.26 2.03
CA PRO A 82 -1.63 23.35 1.00
C PRO A 82 -0.25 23.81 0.53
N SER A 83 0.71 22.87 0.51
CA SER A 83 2.01 23.10 -0.11
C SER A 83 1.80 23.60 -1.53
N ASN A 84 2.41 24.74 -1.87
CA ASN A 84 2.38 25.27 -3.23
C ASN A 84 3.83 25.57 -3.67
N PRO A 85 4.43 24.75 -4.55
CA PRO A 85 3.82 23.61 -5.24
C PRO A 85 3.54 22.40 -4.32
N PRO A 86 2.63 21.49 -4.71
CA PRO A 86 2.44 20.21 -4.03
C PRO A 86 3.76 19.42 -3.97
N ARG A 87 3.95 18.67 -2.88
CA ARG A 87 5.08 17.75 -2.73
C ARG A 87 4.78 16.42 -3.39
N HIS A 88 5.77 15.88 -4.07
CA HIS A 88 5.75 14.57 -4.72
C HIS A 88 6.81 13.68 -4.09
N TYR A 89 6.48 12.41 -3.88
CA TYR A 89 7.38 11.46 -3.23
C TYR A 89 7.56 10.19 -4.06
N ARG A 90 8.59 9.43 -3.69
CA ARG A 90 8.83 8.06 -4.11
C ARG A 90 8.90 7.20 -2.86
N ILE A 91 8.26 6.03 -2.89
CA ILE A 91 8.32 5.03 -1.82
C ILE A 91 8.85 3.74 -2.41
N PHE A 92 10.06 3.36 -2.05
CA PHE A 92 10.68 2.10 -2.47
C PHE A 92 11.56 1.54 -1.35
N PRO A 93 11.64 0.21 -1.21
CA PRO A 93 12.46 -0.40 -0.18
C PRO A 93 13.94 -0.29 -0.52
N GLU A 94 14.73 0.31 0.37
CA GLU A 94 16.18 0.38 0.29
C GLU A 94 16.80 0.08 1.66
N TYR A 95 17.70 -0.91 1.71
CA TYR A 95 18.29 -1.31 2.99
C TYR A 95 19.22 -0.22 3.53
N GLY A 96 18.98 0.17 4.78
CA GLY A 96 19.82 1.13 5.51
C GLY A 96 19.37 2.59 5.37
N THR A 97 18.22 2.84 4.75
CA THR A 97 17.61 4.16 4.63
C THR A 97 16.12 4.09 5.00
N ASP A 98 15.50 5.26 5.16
CA ASP A 98 14.05 5.36 5.03
C ASP A 98 13.61 5.03 3.59
N PHE A 99 12.36 4.56 3.43
CA PHE A 99 11.78 4.23 2.13
C PHE A 99 11.12 5.44 1.45
N LEU A 100 10.91 6.55 2.15
CA LEU A 100 10.23 7.75 1.67
C LEU A 100 11.26 8.78 1.18
N TRP A 101 11.20 9.10 -0.11
CA TRP A 101 12.11 10.02 -0.78
C TRP A 101 11.32 11.10 -1.49
N ARG A 102 11.90 12.30 -1.65
CA ARG A 102 11.29 13.30 -2.54
C ARG A 102 11.44 12.88 -4.00
N ALA A 103 10.47 13.25 -4.82
CA ALA A 103 10.56 13.09 -6.27
C ALA A 103 11.73 13.94 -6.81
N GLU A 104 12.38 13.48 -7.88
CA GLU A 104 13.58 14.15 -8.42
C GLU A 104 13.29 15.56 -8.90
N GLU A 105 12.08 15.77 -9.41
CA GLU A 105 11.61 17.06 -9.92
C GLU A 105 11.41 18.09 -8.80
N ASP A 106 11.21 17.63 -7.57
CA ASP A 106 10.99 18.46 -6.39
C ASP A 106 12.28 18.78 -5.64
N ILE A 107 13.41 18.18 -6.03
CA ILE A 107 14.72 18.39 -5.41
C ILE A 107 15.45 19.51 -6.15
N SER A 108 15.75 20.61 -5.47
CA SER A 108 16.65 21.63 -6.02
C SER A 108 18.11 21.15 -5.98
N ASP A 109 18.96 21.68 -6.87
CA ASP A 109 20.38 21.28 -7.01
C ASP A 109 21.20 21.35 -5.70
N ASP A 110 20.71 22.06 -4.68
CA ASP A 110 21.31 22.26 -3.36
C ASP A 110 20.69 21.42 -2.23
N GLN A 111 19.64 20.64 -2.49
CA GLN A 111 18.96 19.79 -1.51
C GLN A 111 19.32 18.31 -1.71
N GLN A 112 19.52 17.59 -0.60
CA GLN A 112 19.59 16.14 -0.65
C GLN A 112 18.18 15.61 -0.91
N GLY A 113 18.05 14.63 -1.82
CA GLY A 113 16.78 13.97 -2.10
C GLY A 113 16.26 13.08 -0.98
N TYR A 114 17.15 12.73 -0.06
CA TYR A 114 16.82 12.03 1.17
C TYR A 114 16.16 12.98 2.15
N THR A 115 15.08 12.52 2.77
CA THR A 115 14.35 13.27 3.78
C THR A 115 13.97 12.30 4.89
N GLU A 116 14.04 12.73 6.14
CA GLU A 116 13.67 11.87 7.26
C GLU A 116 12.14 11.74 7.28
N SER A 117 11.64 10.50 7.34
CA SER A 117 10.20 10.22 7.38
C SER A 117 9.51 10.90 8.57
N GLU A 118 10.22 11.08 9.69
CA GLU A 118 9.74 11.84 10.85
C GLU A 118 9.41 13.30 10.52
N GLU A 119 10.21 13.95 9.67
CA GLU A 119 10.00 15.34 9.27
C GLU A 119 8.83 15.47 8.28
N GLU A 120 8.74 14.57 7.30
CA GLU A 120 7.68 14.63 6.29
C GLU A 120 6.32 14.18 6.82
N LEU A 121 6.30 13.23 7.75
CA LEU A 121 5.07 12.67 8.31
C LEU A 121 4.62 13.40 9.58
N VAL A 122 5.35 14.43 10.05
CA VAL A 122 5.00 15.19 11.27
C VAL A 122 3.60 15.81 11.23
N SER A 123 3.10 16.13 10.03
CA SER A 123 1.76 16.71 9.84
C SER A 123 0.62 15.69 9.84
N PHE A 124 0.94 14.40 9.88
CA PHE A 124 -0.02 13.30 9.93
C PHE A 124 -0.27 12.87 11.39
N PRO A 125 -1.34 12.10 11.66
CA PRO A 125 -1.48 11.38 12.93
C PRO A 125 -0.22 10.59 13.25
N SER A 126 0.14 10.50 14.53
CA SER A 126 1.30 9.70 14.96
C SER A 126 1.18 8.24 14.52
N SER A 127 -0.05 7.71 14.41
CA SER A 127 -0.32 6.37 13.91
C SER A 127 0.20 6.13 12.50
N VAL A 128 0.28 7.16 11.64
CA VAL A 128 0.83 7.02 10.28
C VAL A 128 2.33 6.76 10.34
N LEU A 129 3.07 7.56 11.12
CA LEU A 129 4.52 7.38 11.29
C LEU A 129 4.85 6.06 12.02
N GLU A 130 4.12 5.73 13.09
CA GLU A 130 4.29 4.47 13.82
C GLU A 130 4.09 3.25 12.91
N VAL A 131 3.04 3.28 12.10
CA VAL A 131 2.74 2.19 11.16
C VAL A 131 3.75 2.14 10.01
N TYR A 132 4.17 3.29 9.48
CA TYR A 132 5.20 3.38 8.46
C TYR A 132 6.53 2.78 8.96
N ASN A 133 6.99 3.15 10.15
CA ASN A 133 8.20 2.60 10.75
C ASN A 133 8.07 1.08 10.95
N ALA A 134 6.94 0.60 11.45
CA ALA A 134 6.70 -0.83 11.63
C ALA A 134 6.66 -1.62 10.31
N TRP A 135 6.34 -0.96 9.19
CA TRP A 135 6.34 -1.53 7.84
C TRP A 135 7.75 -1.57 7.23
N VAL A 136 8.56 -0.51 7.46
CA VAL A 136 9.98 -0.45 7.09
C VAL A 136 10.81 -1.46 7.89
N ASP A 137 10.57 -1.56 9.19
CA ASP A 137 11.27 -2.48 10.10
C ASP A 137 11.06 -3.94 9.69
N GLU A 138 9.85 -4.29 9.27
CA GLU A 138 9.50 -5.66 8.84
C GLU A 138 10.33 -6.07 7.61
N TRP A 139 10.44 -5.19 6.62
CA TRP A 139 11.28 -5.45 5.45
C TRP A 139 12.76 -5.50 5.82
N SER A 140 13.22 -4.56 6.64
CA SER A 140 14.64 -4.43 7.03
C SER A 140 15.11 -5.63 7.84
N ALA A 141 14.30 -6.12 8.77
CA ALA A 141 14.58 -7.32 9.55
C ALA A 141 14.63 -8.58 8.66
N ASN A 142 13.74 -8.67 7.67
CA ASN A 142 13.74 -9.76 6.70
C ASN A 142 15.00 -9.72 5.80
N TRP A 143 15.37 -8.54 5.31
CA TRP A 143 16.60 -8.34 4.55
C TRP A 143 17.84 -8.73 5.36
N GLU A 144 17.93 -8.25 6.60
CA GLU A 144 19.06 -8.57 7.49
C GLU A 144 19.18 -10.08 7.69
N LYS A 145 18.08 -10.73 8.10
CA LYS A 145 18.08 -12.16 8.40
C LYS A 145 18.36 -13.06 7.19
N ARG A 146 17.87 -12.68 6.01
CA ARG A 146 17.87 -13.58 4.84
C ARG A 146 18.97 -13.29 3.83
N ILE A 147 19.47 -12.07 3.80
CA ILE A 147 20.46 -11.61 2.81
C ILE A 147 21.76 -11.20 3.51
N LYS A 148 21.69 -10.32 4.51
CA LYS A 148 22.91 -9.84 5.20
C LYS A 148 23.55 -10.93 6.04
N ASP A 149 22.79 -11.64 6.87
CA ASP A 149 23.31 -12.67 7.77
C ASP A 149 23.79 -13.91 7.01
N THR A 150 23.18 -14.21 5.87
CA THR A 150 23.49 -15.37 5.01
C THR A 150 24.55 -15.05 3.95
N GLN A 151 24.76 -13.77 3.64
CA GLN A 151 25.53 -13.26 2.51
C GLN A 151 24.99 -13.70 1.12
N ASP A 152 23.71 -14.11 1.05
CA ASP A 152 23.04 -14.46 -0.20
C ASP A 152 22.28 -13.25 -0.77
N TYR A 153 22.98 -12.42 -1.55
CA TYR A 153 22.41 -11.22 -2.20
C TYR A 153 21.42 -11.53 -3.34
N HIS A 154 21.22 -12.81 -3.67
CA HIS A 154 20.20 -13.26 -4.60
C HIS A 154 18.99 -13.86 -3.87
N ALA A 155 19.04 -13.98 -2.54
CA ALA A 155 17.91 -14.45 -1.77
C ALA A 155 16.78 -13.41 -1.80
N PRO A 156 15.52 -13.85 -1.90
CA PRO A 156 14.40 -12.94 -1.78
C PRO A 156 14.26 -12.43 -0.35
N VAL A 157 13.73 -11.21 -0.21
CA VAL A 157 13.52 -10.60 1.13
C VAL A 157 12.48 -11.38 1.93
N PHE A 158 11.36 -11.72 1.29
CA PHE A 158 10.24 -12.41 1.95
C PHE A 158 10.33 -13.92 1.80
N SER A 159 9.91 -14.62 2.86
CA SER A 159 9.98 -16.08 2.92
C SER A 159 9.07 -16.76 1.90
N ASP A 160 7.93 -16.13 1.61
CA ASP A 160 6.99 -16.56 0.59
C ASP A 160 6.23 -15.36 -0.03
N ARG A 161 5.42 -15.67 -1.04
CA ARG A 161 4.60 -14.69 -1.77
C ARG A 161 3.44 -14.14 -0.96
N ILE A 162 2.91 -14.89 -0.01
CA ILE A 162 1.80 -14.46 0.84
C ILE A 162 2.28 -13.32 1.72
N GLU A 163 3.47 -13.48 2.32
CA GLU A 163 4.15 -12.45 3.09
C GLU A 163 4.46 -11.23 2.22
N GLN A 164 5.07 -11.43 1.05
CA GLN A 164 5.39 -10.32 0.13
C GLN A 164 4.14 -9.55 -0.31
N VAL A 165 3.06 -10.23 -0.72
CA VAL A 165 1.82 -9.59 -1.15
C VAL A 165 1.16 -8.84 -0.01
N ALA A 166 1.16 -9.42 1.20
CA ALA A 166 0.60 -8.75 2.37
C ALA A 166 1.39 -7.47 2.70
N TRP A 167 2.71 -7.51 2.64
CA TRP A 167 3.58 -6.35 2.83
C TRP A 167 3.39 -5.29 1.74
N ASN A 168 3.26 -5.69 0.47
CA ASN A 168 2.97 -4.80 -0.66
C ASN A 168 1.62 -4.09 -0.49
N VAL A 169 0.58 -4.83 -0.07
CA VAL A 169 -0.76 -4.26 0.15
C VAL A 169 -0.75 -3.26 1.31
N ALA A 170 -0.02 -3.56 2.39
CA ALA A 170 0.16 -2.63 3.52
C ALA A 170 0.82 -1.31 3.05
N GLY A 171 1.93 -1.41 2.33
CA GLY A 171 2.65 -0.25 1.79
C GLY A 171 1.81 0.55 0.80
N TYR A 172 1.03 -0.11 -0.05
CA TYR A 172 0.10 0.54 -0.97
C TYR A 172 -0.96 1.38 -0.24
N MET A 173 -1.57 0.85 0.83
CA MET A 173 -2.53 1.61 1.63
C MET A 173 -1.88 2.77 2.38
N LEU A 174 -0.65 2.59 2.88
CA LEU A 174 0.13 3.67 3.50
C LEU A 174 0.46 4.78 2.50
N ALA A 175 0.90 4.43 1.30
CA ALA A 175 1.19 5.40 0.25
C ALA A 175 -0.06 6.22 -0.12
N TRP A 176 -1.22 5.58 -0.27
CA TRP A 176 -2.48 6.31 -0.47
C TRP A 176 -2.88 7.19 0.70
N ARG A 177 -2.64 6.74 1.93
CA ARG A 177 -2.86 7.58 3.12
C ARG A 177 -2.06 8.88 3.06
N ILE A 178 -0.82 8.81 2.57
CA ILE A 178 0.06 9.98 2.43
C ILE A 178 -0.40 10.87 1.27
N VAL A 179 -0.77 10.32 0.10
CA VAL A 179 -1.35 11.07 -1.04
C VAL A 179 -2.60 11.87 -0.65
N LEU A 180 -3.44 11.31 0.21
CA LEU A 180 -4.63 12.00 0.73
C LEU A 180 -4.31 13.06 1.80
N GLY A 181 -3.07 13.11 2.27
CA GLY A 181 -2.58 14.12 3.19
C GLY A 181 -2.49 15.53 2.59
N PRO A 182 -2.37 16.57 3.44
CA PRO A 182 -2.31 17.96 3.00
C PRO A 182 -1.01 18.25 2.23
N GLY A 183 -1.14 18.89 1.07
CA GLY A 183 0.01 19.36 0.30
C GLY A 183 0.78 18.27 -0.46
N VAL A 184 0.26 17.04 -0.52
CA VAL A 184 0.86 15.96 -1.32
C VAL A 184 0.15 15.88 -2.68
N GLY A 185 0.93 15.95 -3.75
CA GLY A 185 0.46 15.83 -5.13
C GLY A 185 0.36 14.38 -5.59
N SER A 186 1.46 13.64 -5.47
CA SER A 186 1.53 12.22 -5.87
C SER A 186 2.62 11.45 -5.11
N ILE A 187 2.51 10.13 -5.18
CA ILE A 187 3.55 9.20 -4.73
C ILE A 187 3.80 8.16 -5.82
N GLU A 188 5.04 7.97 -6.20
CA GLU A 188 5.45 6.77 -6.94
C GLU A 188 5.75 5.64 -5.94
N TYR A 189 4.92 4.61 -5.91
CA TYR A 189 5.11 3.46 -5.04
C TYR A 189 5.72 2.30 -5.82
N THR A 190 6.86 1.80 -5.34
CA THR A 190 7.64 0.75 -6.02
C THR A 190 8.00 -0.35 -5.02
N PRO A 191 7.10 -1.32 -4.77
CA PRO A 191 7.36 -2.44 -3.85
C PRO A 191 8.31 -3.51 -4.40
N GLY A 192 8.70 -3.40 -5.68
CA GLY A 192 9.46 -4.39 -6.42
C GLY A 192 9.92 -3.80 -7.75
N SER A 193 9.65 -4.48 -8.87
CA SER A 193 10.07 -4.01 -10.21
C SER A 193 9.02 -3.17 -10.95
N THR A 194 7.88 -2.87 -10.31
CA THR A 194 6.78 -2.13 -10.94
C THR A 194 6.48 -0.87 -10.14
N ASP A 195 6.43 0.25 -10.86
CA ASP A 195 6.09 1.55 -10.29
C ASP A 195 4.59 1.83 -10.44
N TYR A 196 3.98 2.31 -9.36
CA TYR A 196 2.59 2.75 -9.30
C TYR A 196 2.54 4.23 -8.94
N LEU A 197 2.22 5.08 -9.92
CA LEU A 197 1.99 6.49 -9.67
C LEU A 197 0.60 6.70 -9.03
N LEU A 198 0.60 7.01 -7.74
CA LEU A 198 -0.58 7.27 -6.94
C LEU A 198 -0.89 8.77 -6.95
N GLU A 199 -2.03 9.15 -7.51
CA GLU A 199 -2.47 10.53 -7.65
C GLU A 199 -4.00 10.59 -7.52
N ARG A 200 -4.51 11.65 -6.88
CA ARG A 200 -5.96 11.84 -6.70
C ARG A 200 -6.68 11.86 -8.07
N GLY A 201 -7.80 11.18 -8.16
CA GLY A 201 -8.56 10.99 -9.41
C GLY A 201 -8.10 9.82 -10.27
N LYS A 202 -7.04 9.10 -9.89
CA LYS A 202 -6.55 7.88 -10.58
C LYS A 202 -6.72 6.60 -9.73
N GLU A 203 -7.46 6.67 -8.62
CA GLU A 203 -7.57 5.62 -7.60
C GLU A 203 -7.98 4.28 -8.21
N SER A 204 -9.03 4.28 -9.04
CA SER A 204 -9.62 3.05 -9.56
C SER A 204 -8.68 2.33 -10.53
N ALA A 205 -8.15 3.05 -11.53
CA ALA A 205 -7.28 2.47 -12.54
C ALA A 205 -5.96 1.94 -11.95
N VAL A 206 -5.35 2.68 -11.02
CA VAL A 206 -4.08 2.29 -10.40
C VAL A 206 -4.28 1.13 -9.43
N THR A 207 -5.37 1.14 -8.66
CA THR A 207 -5.70 0.03 -7.74
C THR A 207 -6.01 -1.25 -8.49
N GLU A 208 -6.75 -1.16 -9.60
CA GLU A 208 -7.01 -2.33 -10.43
C GLU A 208 -5.70 -2.94 -10.96
N ARG A 209 -4.82 -2.10 -11.52
CA ARG A 209 -3.50 -2.55 -12.01
C ARG A 209 -2.69 -3.19 -10.90
N PHE A 210 -2.56 -2.52 -9.75
CA PHE A 210 -1.84 -3.02 -8.59
C PHE A 210 -2.35 -4.39 -8.14
N LEU A 211 -3.67 -4.54 -7.98
CA LEU A 211 -4.27 -5.81 -7.54
C LEU A 211 -4.08 -6.93 -8.57
N ARG A 212 -4.15 -6.64 -9.88
CA ARG A 212 -3.85 -7.63 -10.93
C ARG A 212 -2.40 -8.09 -10.87
N ASP A 213 -1.46 -7.17 -10.65
CA ASP A 213 -0.05 -7.50 -10.54
C ASP A 213 0.21 -8.36 -9.28
N GLN A 214 -0.46 -8.06 -8.16
CA GLN A 214 -0.39 -8.91 -6.95
C GLN A 214 -1.01 -10.30 -7.16
N ILE A 215 -2.08 -10.44 -7.96
CA ILE A 215 -2.59 -11.76 -8.36
C ILE A 215 -1.55 -12.51 -9.18
N GLY A 216 -0.88 -11.84 -10.12
CA GLY A 216 0.22 -12.41 -10.88
C GLY A 216 1.32 -12.93 -9.95
N LEU A 217 1.67 -12.15 -8.93
CA LEU A 217 2.65 -12.50 -7.91
C LEU A 217 2.26 -13.75 -7.10
N LEU A 218 0.98 -13.90 -6.75
CA LEU A 218 0.45 -15.10 -6.08
C LEU A 218 0.40 -16.32 -7.00
N ALA A 219 0.26 -16.13 -8.32
CA ALA A 219 0.14 -17.21 -9.29
C ALA A 219 1.49 -17.75 -9.77
N MET A 220 2.56 -16.94 -9.70
CA MET A 220 3.92 -17.41 -9.89
C MET A 220 4.24 -18.43 -8.78
N GLY A 221 4.46 -19.69 -9.14
CA GLY A 221 4.81 -20.76 -8.21
C GLY A 221 6.14 -20.52 -7.48
N ALA A 222 6.67 -21.54 -6.80
CA ALA A 222 7.91 -21.41 -6.01
C ALA A 222 9.17 -21.04 -6.84
N GLU A 223 9.11 -21.13 -8.17
CA GLU A 223 10.18 -20.66 -9.06
C GLU A 223 10.02 -19.16 -9.34
N GLY A 224 10.98 -18.36 -8.86
CA GLY A 224 11.14 -16.96 -9.30
C GLY A 224 10.64 -15.89 -8.34
N LEU A 225 10.78 -16.06 -7.02
CA LEU A 225 10.86 -14.90 -6.12
C LEU A 225 11.96 -13.96 -6.66
N PRO A 226 11.62 -12.74 -7.15
CA PRO A 226 12.62 -11.77 -7.57
C PRO A 226 13.37 -11.24 -6.36
#